data_AF-A0A8R1EEV0-F1
#
_entry.id   AF-A0A8R1EEV0-F1
#
_cell.length_a   1.000
_cell.length_b   1.000
_cell.length_c   1.000
_cell.angle_alpha   90.00
_cell.angle_beta   90.00
_cell.angle_gamma   90.00
#
_symmetry.space_group_name_H-M   'P 1'
#
loop_
_entity.id
_entity.type
_entity.pdbx_description
1 polymer ?
#
loop_
_entity_poly.entity_id
_entity_poly.type
_entity_poly.pdbx_seq_one_letter_code
_entity_poly.pdbx_strand_id
1 'polypeptide(L)'
;MRRKRQSEAPEESAIRKKKDRESRRLRRAVSTQKEKMMERISKSQSKLETRLSETKERAEERRSSLQSIAKAKRPSETKEQSTERITHHSTRYRKKKDEKNATTAKNAFGGATVTRHHLGQITTTCTNCRASFFKDEISNDVGMVNICCASGDIEVEDNFANFPAQIEKLLTGDSSDADNFQSNI
;
A
#
# COMPACT_ATOMS: atom_id res chain seq x y z
N MET A 1 -41.36 40.54 -10.53
CA MET A 1 -40.11 40.07 -11.17
C MET A 1 -40.27 38.76 -11.96
N ARG A 2 -40.85 37.70 -11.41
CA ARG A 2 -41.02 36.40 -12.11
C ARG A 2 -41.86 36.47 -13.39
N ARG A 3 -42.99 37.19 -13.37
CA ARG A 3 -43.87 37.38 -14.55
C ARG A 3 -43.18 38.10 -15.71
N LYS A 4 -42.45 39.20 -15.45
CA LYS A 4 -41.68 39.94 -16.48
C LYS A 4 -40.62 39.06 -17.16
N ARG A 5 -39.96 38.15 -16.42
CA ARG A 5 -38.96 37.22 -16.98
C ARG A 5 -39.56 36.08 -17.81
N GLN A 6 -40.85 35.78 -17.63
CA GLN A 6 -41.55 34.74 -18.39
C GLN A 6 -42.09 35.27 -19.72
N SER A 7 -42.30 36.58 -19.80
CA SER A 7 -42.72 37.29 -21.02
C SER A 7 -41.57 38.01 -21.73
N GLU A 8 -40.33 37.85 -21.28
CA GLU A 8 -39.14 38.44 -21.91
C GLU A 8 -38.89 37.78 -23.27
N ALA A 9 -38.63 38.60 -24.30
CA ALA A 9 -38.18 38.07 -25.58
C ALA A 9 -36.80 37.39 -25.44
N PRO A 10 -36.46 36.39 -26.28
CA PRO A 10 -35.17 35.71 -26.21
C PRO A 10 -33.96 36.66 -26.25
N GLU A 11 -34.04 37.72 -27.05
CA GLU A 11 -33.00 38.75 -27.18
C GLU A 11 -32.84 39.58 -25.90
N GLU A 12 -33.94 40.03 -25.31
CA GLU A 12 -33.94 40.76 -24.03
C GLU A 12 -33.38 39.89 -22.90
N SER A 13 -33.74 38.60 -22.86
CA SER A 13 -33.16 37.66 -21.92
C SER A 13 -31.65 37.48 -22.16
N ALA A 14 -31.19 37.46 -23.41
CA ALA A 14 -29.77 37.32 -23.73
C ALA A 14 -28.98 38.54 -23.27
N ILE A 15 -29.49 39.75 -23.52
CA ILE A 15 -28.90 41.03 -23.06
C ILE A 15 -28.81 41.05 -21.54
N ARG A 16 -29.89 40.70 -20.83
CA ARG A 16 -29.90 40.63 -19.36
C ARG A 16 -28.86 39.65 -18.81
N LYS A 17 -28.77 38.44 -19.39
CA LYS A 17 -27.78 37.42 -18.99
C LYS A 17 -26.35 37.90 -19.26
N LYS A 18 -26.11 38.60 -20.37
CA LYS A 18 -24.80 39.21 -20.69
C LYS A 18 -24.40 40.25 -19.64
N LYS A 19 -25.31 41.17 -19.31
CA LYS A 19 -25.09 42.20 -18.29
C LYS A 19 -24.83 41.61 -16.89
N ASP A 20 -25.57 40.57 -16.50
CA ASP A 20 -25.34 39.89 -15.23
C ASP A 20 -23.99 39.15 -15.20
N ARG A 21 -23.61 38.49 -16.30
CA ARG A 21 -22.30 37.85 -16.43
C ARG A 21 -21.16 38.87 -16.29
N GLU A 22 -21.28 40.01 -16.95
CA GLU A 22 -20.31 41.10 -16.86
C GLU A 22 -20.22 41.69 -15.46
N SER A 23 -21.37 41.97 -14.83
CA SER A 23 -21.43 42.45 -13.45
C SER A 23 -20.77 41.48 -12.47
N ARG A 24 -20.99 40.16 -12.63
CA ARG A 24 -20.31 39.13 -11.84
C ARG A 24 -18.80 39.10 -12.09
N ARG A 25 -18.36 39.32 -13.33
CA ARG A 25 -16.93 39.39 -13.68
C ARG A 25 -16.26 40.56 -12.98
N LEU A 26 -16.87 41.75 -13.03
CA LEU A 26 -16.35 42.94 -12.35
C LEU A 26 -16.28 42.74 -10.84
N ARG A 27 -17.33 42.21 -10.21
CA ARG A 27 -17.32 41.88 -8.77
C ARG A 27 -16.19 40.92 -8.39
N ARG A 28 -15.94 39.88 -9.19
CA ARG A 28 -14.85 38.93 -8.93
C ARG A 28 -13.46 39.53 -9.10
N ALA A 29 -13.31 40.48 -10.03
CA ALA A 29 -12.05 41.16 -10.29
C ALA A 29 -11.61 42.01 -9.09
N VAL A 30 -12.55 42.73 -8.47
CA VAL A 30 -12.28 43.60 -7.31
C VAL A 30 -12.33 42.89 -5.96
N SER A 31 -12.75 41.63 -5.92
CA SER A 31 -12.94 40.89 -4.66
C SER A 31 -11.61 40.58 -3.95
N THR A 32 -11.62 40.78 -2.64
CA THR A 32 -10.45 40.56 -1.77
C THR A 32 -10.14 39.07 -1.60
N GLN A 33 -8.92 38.74 -1.14
CA GLN A 33 -8.56 37.34 -0.85
C GLN A 33 -9.45 36.72 0.25
N LYS A 34 -9.80 37.49 1.28
CA LYS A 34 -10.69 37.05 2.37
C LYS A 34 -12.08 36.71 1.84
N GLU A 35 -12.66 37.58 1.03
CA GLU A 35 -13.97 37.33 0.38
C GLU A 35 -13.94 36.11 -0.53
N LYS A 36 -12.88 35.96 -1.35
CA LYS A 36 -12.69 34.78 -2.20
C LYS A 36 -12.61 33.49 -1.38
N MET A 37 -11.95 33.53 -0.22
CA MET A 37 -11.86 32.39 0.70
C MET A 37 -13.24 32.06 1.29
N MET A 38 -13.96 33.06 1.79
CA MET A 38 -15.31 32.89 2.34
C MET A 38 -16.28 32.35 1.28
N GLU A 39 -16.23 32.87 0.05
CA GLU A 39 -17.06 32.37 -1.06
C GLU A 39 -16.74 30.90 -1.39
N ARG A 40 -15.46 30.48 -1.33
CA ARG A 40 -15.07 29.08 -1.52
C ARG A 40 -15.61 28.18 -0.41
N ILE A 41 -15.55 28.63 0.84
CA ILE A 41 -16.07 27.89 2.00
C ILE A 41 -17.59 27.76 1.90
N SER A 42 -18.31 28.85 1.65
CA SER A 42 -19.76 28.81 1.50
C SER A 42 -20.20 27.90 0.34
N LYS A 43 -19.50 27.95 -0.80
CA LYS A 43 -19.77 27.04 -1.93
C LYS A 43 -19.48 25.58 -1.60
N SER A 44 -18.41 25.29 -0.86
CA SER A 44 -18.07 23.92 -0.50
C SER A 44 -19.10 23.35 0.49
N GLN A 45 -19.54 24.15 1.46
CA GLN A 45 -20.61 23.81 2.42
C GLN A 45 -21.93 23.53 1.71
N SER A 46 -22.42 24.47 0.88
CA SER A 46 -23.66 24.26 0.12
C SER A 46 -23.61 23.03 -0.79
N LYS A 47 -22.45 22.75 -1.41
CA LYS A 47 -22.25 21.53 -2.21
C LYS A 47 -22.27 20.26 -1.35
N LEU A 48 -21.75 20.33 -0.13
CA LEU A 48 -21.78 19.22 0.82
C LEU A 48 -23.22 18.96 1.27
N GLU A 49 -23.97 19.99 1.66
CA GLU A 49 -25.38 19.89 2.03
C GLU A 49 -26.21 19.26 0.91
N THR A 50 -26.01 19.72 -0.33
CA THR A 50 -26.69 19.14 -1.50
C THR A 50 -26.35 17.66 -1.71
N ARG A 51 -25.12 17.24 -1.41
CA ARG A 51 -24.70 15.83 -1.52
C ARG A 51 -25.25 14.97 -0.39
N LEU A 52 -25.44 15.54 0.80
CA LEU A 52 -25.98 14.82 1.96
C LEU A 52 -27.48 14.56 1.81
N SER A 53 -28.21 15.47 1.17
CA SER A 53 -29.64 15.31 0.85
C SER A 53 -29.90 14.59 -0.47
N GLU A 54 -28.86 14.17 -1.19
CA GLU A 54 -28.96 13.51 -2.49
C GLU A 54 -29.51 12.07 -2.33
N THR A 55 -30.47 11.70 -3.16
CA THR A 55 -30.95 10.31 -3.23
C THR A 55 -29.86 9.40 -3.82
N LYS A 56 -29.94 8.09 -3.53
CA LYS A 56 -28.97 7.10 -4.05
C LYS A 56 -28.87 7.13 -5.58
N GLU A 57 -30.03 7.14 -6.25
CA GLU A 57 -30.12 7.20 -7.73
C GLU A 57 -29.44 8.45 -8.28
N ARG A 58 -29.72 9.63 -7.70
CA ARG A 58 -29.12 10.88 -8.15
C ARG A 58 -27.60 10.90 -7.92
N ALA A 59 -27.15 10.33 -6.81
CA ALA A 59 -25.73 10.18 -6.52
C ALA A 59 -25.02 9.25 -7.51
N GLU A 60 -25.68 8.18 -7.96
CA GLU A 60 -25.17 7.26 -8.98
C GLU A 60 -25.11 7.91 -10.36
N GLU A 61 -26.16 8.60 -10.78
CA GLU A 61 -26.20 9.34 -12.04
C GLU A 61 -25.08 10.39 -12.09
N ARG A 62 -24.88 11.13 -10.98
CA ARG A 62 -23.78 12.09 -10.84
C ARG A 62 -22.41 11.40 -10.92
N ARG A 63 -22.22 10.25 -10.28
CA ARG A 63 -20.96 9.48 -10.36
C ARG A 63 -20.69 9.01 -11.79
N SER A 64 -21.70 8.47 -12.46
CA SER A 64 -21.63 8.01 -13.85
C SER A 64 -21.28 9.17 -14.80
N SER A 65 -21.97 10.31 -14.66
CA SER A 65 -21.70 11.52 -15.44
C SER A 65 -20.27 12.05 -15.23
N LEU A 66 -19.78 12.08 -13.98
CA LEU A 66 -18.40 12.49 -13.71
C LEU A 66 -17.38 11.52 -14.34
N GLN A 67 -17.67 10.22 -14.32
CA GLN A 67 -16.82 9.21 -14.92
C GLN A 67 -16.79 9.33 -16.45
N SER A 68 -17.94 9.56 -17.09
CA SER A 68 -18.03 9.74 -18.54
C SER A 68 -17.30 10.99 -19.00
N ILE A 69 -17.46 12.13 -18.30
CA ILE A 69 -16.73 13.37 -18.57
C ILE A 69 -15.22 13.14 -18.41
N ALA A 70 -14.79 12.45 -17.35
CA ALA A 70 -13.37 12.16 -17.14
C ALA A 70 -12.79 11.28 -18.24
N LYS A 71 -13.55 10.27 -18.71
CA LYS A 71 -13.16 9.42 -19.85
C LYS A 71 -13.09 10.22 -21.15
N ALA A 72 -14.07 11.08 -21.43
CA ALA A 72 -14.13 11.89 -22.64
C ALA A 72 -12.99 12.91 -22.75
N LYS A 73 -12.40 13.34 -21.63
CA LYS A 73 -11.24 14.24 -21.62
C LYS A 73 -9.91 13.54 -21.89
N ARG A 74 -9.81 12.22 -21.68
CA ARG A 74 -8.53 11.50 -21.81
C ARG A 74 -7.94 11.56 -23.22
N PRO A 75 -8.72 11.40 -24.31
CA PRO A 75 -8.19 11.51 -25.67
C PRO A 75 -7.64 12.89 -26.01
N SER A 76 -8.12 13.95 -25.34
CA SER A 76 -7.63 15.32 -25.53
C SER A 76 -6.43 15.69 -24.66
N GLU A 77 -5.94 14.78 -23.82
CA GLU A 77 -4.75 15.03 -22.99
C GLU A 77 -3.50 15.09 -23.86
N THR A 78 -2.58 16.01 -23.55
CA THR A 78 -1.24 15.98 -24.14
C THR A 78 -0.44 14.80 -23.59
N LYS A 79 0.70 14.47 -24.22
CA LYS A 79 1.57 13.39 -23.73
C LYS A 79 2.04 13.65 -22.30
N GLU A 80 2.40 14.90 -22.00
CA GLU A 80 2.87 15.36 -20.69
C GLU A 80 1.76 15.23 -19.65
N GLN A 81 0.54 15.66 -19.97
CA GLN A 81 -0.61 15.53 -19.06
C GLN A 81 -0.94 14.06 -18.77
N SER A 82 -0.82 13.19 -19.78
CA SER A 82 -1.06 11.76 -19.63
C SER A 82 0.00 11.11 -18.74
N THR A 83 1.29 11.42 -18.93
CA THR A 83 2.38 10.90 -18.10
C THR A 83 2.29 11.41 -16.66
N GLU A 84 1.99 12.70 -16.45
CA GLU A 84 1.73 13.26 -15.12
C GLU A 84 0.58 12.54 -14.40
N ARG A 85 -0.54 12.28 -15.10
CA ARG A 85 -1.66 11.55 -14.51
C ARG A 85 -1.26 10.13 -14.11
N ILE A 86 -0.53 9.41 -14.97
CA ILE A 86 -0.10 8.02 -14.72
C ILE A 86 0.88 7.97 -13.55
N THR A 87 1.86 8.87 -13.51
CA THR A 87 2.87 8.96 -12.45
C THR A 87 2.25 9.36 -11.11
N HIS A 88 1.34 10.33 -11.09
CA HIS A 88 0.58 10.69 -9.89
C HIS A 88 -0.24 9.50 -9.36
N HIS A 89 -0.86 8.73 -10.25
CA HIS A 89 -1.61 7.54 -9.85
C HIS A 89 -0.67 6.46 -9.29
N SER A 90 0.42 6.13 -9.99
CA SER A 90 1.35 5.07 -9.54
C SER A 90 2.03 5.39 -8.21
N THR A 91 2.45 6.65 -8.00
CA THR A 91 3.03 7.12 -6.73
C THR A 91 2.04 7.01 -5.57
N ARG A 92 0.79 7.43 -5.77
CA ARG A 92 -0.27 7.30 -4.76
C ARG A 92 -0.55 5.84 -4.39
N TYR A 93 -0.58 4.94 -5.37
CA TYR A 93 -0.80 3.52 -5.11
C TYR A 93 0.35 2.88 -4.34
N ARG A 94 1.60 3.19 -4.71
CA ARG A 94 2.78 2.75 -3.97
C ARG A 94 2.73 3.21 -2.52
N LYS A 95 2.54 4.52 -2.30
CA LYS A 95 2.42 5.09 -0.94
C LYS A 95 1.34 4.38 -0.11
N LYS A 96 0.17 4.14 -0.69
CA LYS A 96 -0.93 3.43 0.00
C LYS A 96 -0.57 1.97 0.32
N LYS A 97 0.18 1.30 -0.55
CA LYS A 97 0.69 -0.06 -0.30
C LYS A 97 1.69 -0.04 0.86
N ASP A 98 2.61 0.91 0.85
CA ASP A 98 3.62 1.05 1.90
C ASP A 98 2.98 1.35 3.26
N GLU A 99 1.99 2.25 3.31
CA GLU A 99 1.20 2.54 4.52
C GLU A 99 0.48 1.29 5.05
N LYS A 100 -0.13 0.48 4.17
CA LYS A 100 -0.75 -0.79 4.55
C LYS A 100 0.26 -1.78 5.08
N ASN A 101 1.41 -1.92 4.42
CA ASN A 101 2.47 -2.82 4.84
C ASN A 101 3.01 -2.42 6.21
N ALA A 102 3.27 -1.13 6.44
CA ALA A 102 3.71 -0.60 7.72
C ALA A 102 2.68 -0.86 8.83
N THR A 103 1.39 -0.66 8.54
CA THR A 103 0.32 -0.95 9.50
C THR A 103 0.21 -2.45 9.80
N THR A 104 0.34 -3.29 8.77
CA THR A 104 0.29 -4.75 8.91
C THR A 104 1.48 -5.26 9.74
N ALA A 105 2.69 -4.78 9.45
CA ALA A 105 3.89 -5.10 10.21
C ALA A 105 3.75 -4.65 11.68
N LYS A 106 3.23 -3.45 11.92
CA LYS A 106 2.97 -2.96 13.29
C LYS A 106 1.99 -3.85 14.04
N ASN A 107 0.94 -4.34 13.38
CA ASN A 107 -0.06 -5.21 13.99
C ASN A 107 0.47 -6.64 14.21
N ALA A 108 1.26 -7.19 13.28
CA ALA A 108 1.80 -8.54 13.34
C ALA A 108 2.94 -8.68 14.36
N PHE A 109 3.84 -7.70 14.41
CA PHE A 109 5.00 -7.70 15.31
C PHE A 109 4.78 -6.82 16.55
N GLY A 110 3.56 -6.30 16.72
CA GLY A 110 3.07 -5.71 17.95
C GLY A 110 3.94 -4.60 18.55
N GLY A 111 4.65 -3.79 17.76
CA GLY A 111 5.55 -2.75 18.28
C GLY A 111 6.56 -3.24 19.32
N ALA A 112 6.77 -4.55 19.44
CA ALA A 112 7.65 -5.14 20.41
C ALA A 112 9.06 -4.77 19.95
N THR A 113 9.75 -3.98 20.76
CA THR A 113 11.20 -3.90 20.69
C THR A 113 11.70 -5.32 20.92
N VAL A 114 11.97 -6.05 19.83
CA VAL A 114 12.68 -7.32 19.91
C VAL A 114 14.00 -6.97 20.58
N THR A 115 14.13 -7.29 21.87
CA THR A 115 15.40 -7.20 22.56
C THR A 115 16.34 -8.12 21.81
N ARG A 116 17.29 -7.54 21.07
CA ARG A 116 18.39 -8.30 20.49
C ARG A 116 19.21 -8.83 21.66
N HIS A 117 18.94 -10.06 22.06
CA HIS A 117 19.78 -10.78 23.00
C HIS A 117 21.06 -11.15 22.25
N HIS A 118 22.12 -10.37 22.46
CA HIS A 118 23.45 -10.76 21.98
C HIS A 118 24.05 -11.71 23.02
N LEU A 119 23.97 -13.01 22.76
CA LEU A 119 24.49 -14.08 23.63
C LEU A 119 26.02 -14.25 23.50
N GLY A 120 26.74 -13.19 23.10
CA GLY A 120 28.18 -13.23 22.83
C GLY A 120 28.56 -13.95 21.53
N GLN A 121 29.84 -14.34 21.44
CA GLN A 121 30.37 -15.13 20.32
C GLN A 121 30.16 -16.63 20.56
N ILE A 122 29.82 -17.36 19.49
CA ILE A 122 29.68 -18.81 19.50
C ILE A 122 31.08 -19.44 19.59
N THR A 123 31.56 -19.63 20.81
CA THR A 123 32.93 -20.11 21.07
C THR A 123 32.97 -21.46 21.76
N THR A 124 31.83 -21.95 22.25
CA THR A 124 31.76 -23.21 22.99
C THR A 124 31.30 -24.32 22.06
N THR A 125 31.92 -25.49 22.11
CA THR A 125 31.55 -26.64 21.27
C THR A 125 31.19 -27.83 22.14
N CYS A 126 30.20 -28.61 21.71
CA CYS A 126 29.90 -29.88 22.37
C CYS A 126 31.02 -30.89 22.11
N THR A 127 31.44 -31.60 23.16
CA THR A 127 32.48 -32.64 23.05
C THR A 127 32.08 -33.82 22.18
N ASN A 128 30.78 -34.13 22.10
CA ASN A 128 30.27 -35.27 21.33
C ASN A 128 29.92 -34.89 19.88
N CYS A 129 29.00 -33.93 19.71
CA CYS A 129 28.47 -33.57 18.39
C CYS A 129 29.27 -32.45 17.68
N ARG A 130 30.22 -31.80 18.38
CA ARG A 130 30.93 -30.59 17.94
C ARG A 130 30.04 -29.40 17.53
N ALA A 131 28.73 -29.45 17.81
CA ALA A 131 27.86 -28.30 17.58
C ALA A 131 28.31 -27.12 18.45
N SER A 132 28.20 -25.94 17.88
CA SER A 132 28.68 -24.70 18.47
C SER A 132 27.54 -23.99 19.21
N PHE A 133 27.84 -23.48 20.41
CA PHE A 133 26.92 -22.84 21.34
C PHE A 133 27.42 -21.48 21.77
N PHE A 134 26.47 -20.62 22.16
CA PHE A 134 26.78 -19.37 22.84
C PHE A 134 27.16 -19.64 24.29
N LYS A 135 28.17 -18.93 24.79
CA LYS A 135 28.66 -19.11 26.16
C LYS A 135 27.57 -18.88 27.21
N ASP A 136 26.67 -17.92 26.95
CA ASP A 136 25.62 -17.50 27.88
C ASP A 136 24.35 -18.38 27.80
N GLU A 137 24.27 -19.34 26.87
CA GLU A 137 23.18 -20.33 26.80
C GLU A 137 23.37 -21.52 27.76
N ILE A 138 24.57 -21.67 28.31
CA ILE A 138 24.97 -22.82 29.12
C ILE A 138 24.88 -22.39 30.59
N SER A 139 24.00 -23.04 31.37
CA SER A 139 23.96 -22.85 32.82
C SER A 139 25.28 -23.34 33.41
N ASN A 140 26.09 -22.42 33.96
CA ASN A 140 27.37 -22.73 34.59
C ASN A 140 27.20 -23.78 35.69
N ASP A 141 27.58 -25.05 35.46
CA ASP A 141 28.23 -25.90 36.47
C ASP A 141 28.70 -27.29 35.97
N VAL A 142 28.81 -27.54 34.66
CA VAL A 142 29.26 -28.85 34.16
C VAL A 142 30.42 -28.63 33.20
N GLY A 143 31.62 -29.11 33.58
CA GLY A 143 32.86 -28.99 32.79
C GLY A 143 32.84 -29.69 31.42
N MET A 144 31.69 -30.23 31.01
CA MET A 144 31.43 -30.89 29.73
C MET A 144 30.10 -30.36 29.16
N VAL A 145 30.16 -29.73 28.00
CA VAL A 145 28.97 -29.20 27.31
C VAL A 145 28.38 -30.30 26.43
N ASN A 146 27.24 -30.85 26.83
CA ASN A 146 26.53 -31.92 26.11
C ASN A 146 25.07 -31.55 25.78
N ILE A 147 24.74 -30.26 25.78
CA ILE A 147 23.36 -29.76 25.65
C ILE A 147 22.69 -30.16 24.31
N CYS A 148 23.39 -30.20 23.16
CA CYS A 148 22.82 -30.71 21.89
C CYS A 148 22.43 -32.18 21.98
N CYS A 149 23.20 -32.96 22.73
CA CYS A 149 23.09 -34.42 22.81
C CYS A 149 22.16 -34.85 23.93
N ALA A 150 21.45 -33.91 24.56
CA ALA A 150 20.39 -34.10 25.55
C ALA A 150 20.65 -35.30 26.46
N SER A 151 21.62 -35.20 27.38
CA SER A 151 21.80 -36.18 28.45
C SER A 151 21.76 -37.66 28.03
N GLY A 152 22.16 -38.00 26.80
CA GLY A 152 22.58 -39.36 26.44
C GLY A 152 21.55 -40.39 25.92
N ASP A 153 20.42 -40.01 25.29
CA ASP A 153 19.47 -41.01 24.75
C ASP A 153 19.05 -40.79 23.27
N ILE A 154 19.83 -40.06 22.47
CA ILE A 154 19.64 -40.07 21.01
C ILE A 154 20.64 -41.05 20.41
N GLU A 155 20.25 -42.32 20.38
CA GLU A 155 20.79 -43.25 19.39
C GLU A 155 20.32 -42.77 18.02
N VAL A 156 21.19 -42.07 17.30
CA VAL A 156 21.01 -41.91 15.86
C VAL A 156 21.29 -43.29 15.28
N GLU A 157 20.27 -44.15 15.26
CA GLU A 157 20.29 -45.36 14.45
C GLU A 157 20.76 -44.96 13.05
N ASP A 158 21.58 -45.80 12.44
CA ASP A 158 22.19 -45.60 11.12
C ASP A 158 21.13 -45.73 10.01
N ASN A 159 20.05 -44.95 10.13
CA ASN A 159 18.95 -44.83 9.19
C ASN A 159 19.41 -44.28 7.83
N PHE A 160 20.66 -43.82 7.74
CA PHE A 160 21.33 -43.42 6.51
C PHE A 160 22.04 -44.58 5.79
N ALA A 161 22.16 -45.76 6.41
CA ALA A 161 22.73 -46.94 5.75
C ALA A 161 21.90 -47.40 4.54
N ASN A 162 20.59 -47.14 4.56
CA ASN A 162 19.67 -47.38 3.44
C ASN A 162 19.19 -46.06 2.82
N PHE A 163 20.14 -45.23 2.40
CA PHE A 163 19.79 -44.06 1.61
C PHE A 163 19.17 -44.50 0.27
N PRO A 164 17.98 -44.01 -0.12
CA PRO A 164 17.39 -44.41 -1.39
C PRO A 164 18.30 -44.02 -2.55
N ALA A 165 18.78 -45.01 -3.31
CA ALA A 165 19.71 -44.80 -4.43
C ALA A 165 19.22 -43.78 -5.47
N GLN A 166 17.91 -43.54 -5.54
CA GLN A 166 17.32 -42.50 -6.39
C GLN A 166 17.67 -41.10 -5.91
N ILE A 167 17.57 -40.85 -4.60
CA ILE A 167 17.93 -39.56 -3.99
C ILE A 167 19.45 -39.39 -4.03
N GLU A 168 20.21 -40.47 -3.84
CA GLU A 168 21.67 -40.44 -3.95
C GLU A 168 22.09 -39.92 -5.32
N LYS A 169 21.56 -40.51 -6.39
CA LYS A 169 21.86 -40.09 -7.78
C LYS A 169 21.46 -38.66 -8.09
N LEU A 170 20.39 -38.14 -7.47
CA LEU A 170 19.98 -36.74 -7.61
C LEU A 170 20.95 -35.79 -6.88
N LEU A 171 21.54 -36.22 -5.76
CA LEU A 171 22.51 -35.45 -4.99
C LEU A 171 23.95 -35.56 -5.51
N THR A 172 24.34 -36.69 -6.10
CA THR A 172 25.71 -36.91 -6.62
C THR A 172 25.90 -36.45 -8.06
N GLY A 173 24.83 -36.14 -8.79
CA GLY A 173 24.92 -35.72 -10.20
C GLY A 173 24.84 -36.88 -11.20
N ASP A 174 24.55 -38.10 -10.74
CA ASP A 174 24.48 -39.31 -11.57
C ASP A 174 23.12 -39.51 -12.27
N SER A 175 22.19 -38.56 -12.11
CA SER A 175 20.86 -38.55 -12.75
C SER A 175 20.71 -37.34 -13.68
N SER A 176 19.97 -37.51 -14.78
CA SER A 176 19.61 -36.40 -15.68
C SER A 176 18.83 -35.29 -14.98
N ASP A 177 18.13 -35.63 -13.90
CA ASP A 177 17.30 -34.69 -13.14
C ASP A 177 18.06 -34.03 -11.98
N ALA A 178 19.33 -34.38 -11.78
CA ALA A 178 20.15 -33.90 -10.67
C ALA A 178 20.32 -32.37 -10.70
N ASP A 179 20.61 -31.80 -11.86
CA ASP A 179 20.81 -30.34 -12.01
C ASP A 179 19.56 -29.55 -11.59
N ASN A 180 18.38 -30.02 -12.00
CA ASN A 180 17.12 -29.39 -11.64
C ASN A 180 16.80 -29.57 -10.15
N PHE A 181 17.05 -30.77 -9.61
CA PHE A 181 16.83 -31.06 -8.20
C PHE A 181 17.74 -30.22 -7.30
N GLN A 182 19.03 -30.14 -7.58
CA GLN A 182 20.01 -29.36 -6.82
C GLN A 182 19.78 -27.85 -6.92
N SER A 183 19.28 -27.37 -8.06
CA SER A 183 18.98 -25.94 -8.24
C SER A 183 17.74 -25.46 -7.46
N ASN A 184 16.93 -26.39 -6.94
CA ASN A 184 15.66 -26.09 -6.26
C ASN A 184 15.57 -26.62 -4.82
N ILE A 185 16.68 -27.12 -4.27
CA ILE A 185 16.81 -27.49 -2.85
C ILE A 185 17.52 -26.36 -2.09
#